data_AF-A0A0D7W038-F1
#
_entry.id   AF-A0A0D7W038-F1
#
_cell.length_a   1.000
_cell.length_b   1.000
_cell.length_c   1.000
_cell.angle_alpha   90.00
_cell.angle_beta   90.00
_cell.angle_gamma   90.00
#
_symmetry.space_group_name_H-M   'P 1'
#
loop_
_entity.id
_entity.type
_entity.pdbx_description
1 polymer ?
#
loop_
_entity_poly.entity_id
_entity_poly.type
_entity_poly.pdbx_seq_one_letter_code
_entity_poly.pdbx_strand_id
1 'polypeptide(L)'
;MILYITVTKHIKQTMKNLTFVILYILLSGVQTTFGQNETDDIIVGSKFVIKSNILDEERTCLISLPDSYNNSSEVDKKYPVIILLDGYTH
;
A
#
# COMPACT_ATOMS: atom_id res chain seq x y z
N MET A 1 -29.13 55.49 -9.06
CA MET A 1 -28.58 55.05 -7.76
C MET A 1 -28.94 53.59 -7.44
N ILE A 2 -30.23 53.20 -7.52
CA ILE A 2 -30.70 51.83 -7.17
C ILE A 2 -30.10 50.72 -8.06
N LEU A 3 -29.96 50.98 -9.37
CA LEU A 3 -29.37 50.02 -10.31
C LEU A 3 -27.89 49.74 -9.99
N TYR A 4 -27.11 50.77 -9.66
CA TYR A 4 -25.69 50.66 -9.29
C TYR A 4 -25.49 49.85 -7.99
N ILE A 5 -26.35 50.06 -7.00
CA ILE A 5 -26.33 49.30 -5.73
C ILE A 5 -26.66 47.82 -5.98
N THR A 6 -27.59 47.53 -6.90
CA THR A 6 -27.96 46.15 -7.25
C THR A 6 -26.84 45.43 -7.98
N VAL A 7 -26.19 46.09 -8.96
CA VAL A 7 -25.07 45.54 -9.72
C VAL A 7 -23.86 45.25 -8.81
N THR A 8 -23.50 46.19 -7.94
CA THR A 8 -22.38 46.00 -6.99
C THR A 8 -22.68 44.90 -5.96
N LYS A 9 -23.93 44.75 -5.52
CA LYS A 9 -24.38 43.64 -4.67
C LYS A 9 -24.28 42.28 -5.38
N HIS A 10 -24.68 42.19 -6.64
CA HIS A 10 -24.53 40.98 -7.45
C HIS A 10 -23.05 40.61 -7.66
N ILE A 11 -22.19 41.57 -8.00
CA ILE A 11 -20.74 41.35 -8.17
C ILE A 11 -20.12 40.84 -6.86
N LYS A 12 -20.47 41.46 -5.72
CA LYS A 12 -20.00 41.03 -4.40
C LYS A 12 -20.47 39.62 -4.04
N GLN A 13 -21.70 39.25 -4.41
CA GLN A 13 -22.22 37.90 -4.22
C GLN A 13 -21.50 36.88 -5.12
N THR A 14 -21.22 37.23 -6.38
CA THR A 14 -20.47 36.38 -7.31
C THR A 14 -19.03 36.16 -6.83
N MET A 15 -18.35 37.19 -6.32
CA MET A 15 -17.00 37.08 -5.73
C MET A 15 -16.98 36.22 -4.47
N LYS A 16 -18.02 36.30 -3.64
CA LYS A 16 -18.19 35.45 -2.46
C LYS A 16 -18.39 33.98 -2.85
N ASN A 17 -19.23 33.71 -3.85
CA ASN A 17 -19.44 32.35 -4.33
C ASN A 17 -18.16 31.77 -4.96
N LEU A 18 -17.39 32.58 -5.70
CA LEU A 18 -16.12 32.17 -6.29
C LEU A 18 -15.07 31.80 -5.22
N THR A 19 -14.99 32.58 -4.14
CA THR A 19 -14.09 32.28 -3.02
C THR A 19 -14.47 30.99 -2.31
N PHE A 20 -15.77 30.67 -2.18
CA PHE A 20 -16.22 29.36 -1.68
C PHE A 20 -15.82 28.18 -2.58
N VAL A 21 -15.90 28.36 -3.90
CA VAL A 21 -15.48 27.32 -4.87
C VAL A 21 -13.98 27.06 -4.79
N ILE A 22 -13.17 28.12 -4.72
CA ILE A 22 -11.71 28.01 -4.60
C ILE A 22 -11.32 27.31 -3.29
N LEU A 23 -11.99 27.66 -2.18
CA LEU A 23 -11.79 27.01 -0.89
C LEU A 23 -12.14 25.51 -0.94
N TYR A 24 -13.24 25.15 -1.62
CA TYR A 24 -13.64 23.75 -1.78
C TYR A 24 -12.61 22.93 -2.57
N ILE A 25 -12.06 23.50 -3.65
CA ILE A 25 -11.00 22.85 -4.45
C ILE A 25 -9.74 22.63 -3.60
N LEU A 26 -9.31 23.64 -2.83
CA LEU A 26 -8.16 23.53 -1.91
C LEU A 26 -8.35 22.45 -0.85
N LEU A 27 -9.57 22.29 -0.32
CA LEU A 27 -9.88 21.25 0.67
C LEU A 27 -9.97 19.84 0.06
N SER A 28 -10.34 19.72 -1.22
CA SER A 28 -10.46 18.42 -1.91
C SER A 28 -9.14 17.83 -2.41
N GLY A 29 -8.06 18.61 -2.44
CA GLY A 29 -6.77 18.23 -3.03
C GLY A 29 -5.91 17.24 -2.22
N VAL A 30 -6.32 16.87 -0.99
CA VAL A 30 -5.60 15.90 -0.17
C VAL A 30 -6.24 14.52 -0.32
N GLN A 31 -6.21 13.99 -1.55
CA GLN A 31 -6.47 12.57 -1.77
C GLN A 31 -5.11 11.91 -2.00
N THR A 32 -4.54 11.33 -0.95
CA THR A 32 -3.40 10.42 -1.08
C THR A 32 -3.90 9.22 -1.87
N THR A 33 -3.51 9.11 -3.14
CA THR A 33 -3.67 7.86 -3.88
C THR A 33 -2.85 6.81 -3.13
N PHE A 34 -3.51 5.81 -2.55
CA PHE A 34 -2.84 4.64 -2.00
C PHE A 34 -2.23 3.84 -3.17
N GLY A 35 -1.10 4.31 -3.67
CA GLY A 35 -0.23 3.52 -4.53
C GLY A 35 0.53 2.59 -3.61
N GLN A 36 0.14 1.32 -3.58
CA GLN A 36 0.82 0.23 -2.90
C GLN A 36 1.31 0.62 -1.50
N ASN A 37 0.40 0.55 -0.53
CA ASN A 37 0.81 0.57 0.87
C ASN A 37 1.81 -0.59 1.03
N GLU A 38 3.06 -0.29 1.39
CA GLU A 38 4.08 -1.26 1.82
C GLU A 38 3.69 -1.93 3.17
N THR A 39 2.39 -2.13 3.39
CA THR A 39 1.78 -2.82 4.52
C THR A 39 0.87 -3.94 4.04
N ASP A 40 0.99 -4.37 2.79
CA ASP A 40 1.04 -5.81 2.64
C ASP A 40 2.38 -6.16 3.29
N ASP A 41 2.33 -6.56 4.56
CA ASP A 41 3.32 -7.52 5.06
C ASP A 41 3.25 -8.62 4.01
N ILE A 42 4.10 -8.53 2.98
CA ILE A 42 4.37 -9.67 2.15
C ILE A 42 4.92 -10.61 3.19
N ILE A 43 4.10 -11.56 3.61
CA ILE A 43 4.50 -12.66 4.48
C ILE A 43 5.39 -13.54 3.60
N VAL A 44 6.45 -12.95 3.03
CA VAL A 44 7.63 -13.61 2.50
C VAL A 44 8.09 -14.35 3.73
N GLY A 45 7.84 -15.65 3.71
CA GLY A 45 7.89 -16.42 4.94
C GLY A 45 9.27 -16.39 5.59
N SER A 46 9.40 -17.10 6.70
CA SER A 46 10.53 -16.97 7.60
C SER A 46 11.89 -17.05 6.88
N LYS A 47 12.75 -16.05 7.16
CA LYS A 47 14.13 -15.97 6.69
C LYS A 47 15.02 -16.86 7.56
N PHE A 48 15.78 -17.74 6.93
CA PHE A 48 16.75 -18.60 7.59
C PHE A 48 18.12 -18.46 6.94
N VAL A 49 19.18 -18.61 7.73
CA VAL A 49 20.56 -18.68 7.23
C VAL A 49 21.06 -20.11 7.43
N ILE A 50 21.55 -20.71 6.35
CA ILE A 50 22.15 -22.04 6.35
C ILE A 50 23.64 -21.92 6.01
N LYS A 51 24.51 -22.61 6.73
CA LYS A 51 25.94 -22.74 6.38
C LYS A 51 26.10 -23.94 5.45
N SER A 52 26.58 -23.69 4.24
CA SER A 52 26.95 -24.75 3.31
C SER A 52 28.37 -25.21 3.60
N ASN A 53 28.54 -26.46 4.04
CA ASN A 53 29.87 -27.04 4.24
C ASN A 53 30.58 -27.38 2.91
N ILE A 54 29.81 -27.60 1.84
CA ILE A 54 30.37 -27.94 0.51
C ILE A 54 30.95 -26.70 -0.17
N LEU A 55 30.29 -25.55 0.01
CA LEU A 55 30.67 -24.28 -0.62
C LEU A 55 31.36 -23.32 0.36
N ASP A 56 31.52 -23.72 1.62
CA ASP A 56 32.06 -22.94 2.74
C ASP A 56 31.49 -21.52 2.88
N GLU A 57 30.18 -21.35 2.66
CA GLU A 57 29.53 -20.04 2.69
C GLU A 57 28.17 -20.09 3.41
N GLU A 58 27.75 -18.94 3.92
CA GLU A 58 26.41 -18.76 4.46
C GLU A 58 25.44 -18.38 3.33
N ARG A 59 24.27 -19.02 3.30
CA ARG A 59 23.22 -18.75 2.33
C ARG A 59 21.93 -18.39 3.05
N THR A 60 21.25 -17.36 2.55
CA THR A 60 19.93 -16.98 3.02
C THR A 60 18.86 -17.73 2.24
N CYS A 61 17.91 -18.31 2.94
CA CYS A 61 16.72 -18.95 2.38
C CYS A 61 15.46 -18.27 2.91
N LEU A 62 14.45 -18.15 2.05
CA LEU A 62 13.13 -17.65 2.39
C LEU A 62 12.16 -18.83 2.31
N ILE A 63 11.42 -19.12 3.38
CA ILE A 63 10.51 -20.27 3.45
C ILE A 63 9.09 -19.76 3.71
N SER A 64 8.21 -19.88 2.71
CA SER A 64 6.78 -19.64 2.87
C SER A 64 6.03 -20.97 3.04
N LEU A 65 5.11 -21.00 3.99
CA LEU A 65 4.26 -22.16 4.28
C LEU A 65 2.81 -21.80 3.95
N PRO A 66 2.02 -22.74 3.41
CA PRO A 66 0.60 -22.50 3.15
C PRO A 66 -0.18 -22.37 4.46
N ASP A 67 -1.29 -21.61 4.45
CA ASP A 67 -2.11 -21.36 5.64
C ASP A 67 -2.57 -22.64 6.36
N SER A 68 -2.81 -23.71 5.61
CA SER A 68 -3.23 -24.99 6.18
C SER A 68 -2.11 -25.77 6.90
N TYR A 69 -0.86 -25.31 6.85
CA TYR A 69 0.28 -26.03 7.44
C TYR A 69 0.16 -26.21 8.95
N ASN A 70 -0.37 -25.20 9.66
CA ASN A 70 -0.53 -25.23 11.12
C ASN A 70 -1.91 -25.75 11.57
N ASN A 71 -2.69 -26.36 10.67
CA ASN A 71 -3.99 -26.92 11.04
C ASN A 71 -3.79 -28.23 11.82
N SER A 72 -4.15 -28.20 13.11
CA SER A 72 -4.08 -29.37 14.01
C SER A 72 -4.96 -30.55 13.58
N SER A 73 -5.93 -30.32 12.68
CA SER A 73 -6.78 -31.37 12.12
C SER A 73 -6.10 -32.15 10.97
N GLU A 74 -4.97 -31.66 10.44
CA GLU A 74 -4.31 -32.18 9.23
C GLU A 74 -2.79 -32.38 9.44
N VAL A 75 -2.40 -32.94 10.59
CA VAL A 75 -0.99 -33.06 11.03
C VAL A 75 -0.08 -33.82 10.04
N ASP A 76 -0.62 -34.84 9.36
CA ASP A 76 0.16 -35.68 8.41
C ASP A 76 0.04 -35.24 6.94
N LYS A 77 -0.50 -34.04 6.69
CA LYS A 77 -0.68 -33.54 5.34
C LYS A 77 0.66 -33.22 4.68
N LYS A 78 0.84 -33.76 3.47
CA LYS A 78 2.03 -33.53 2.65
C LYS A 78 1.78 -32.38 1.69
N TYR A 79 2.79 -31.54 1.51
CA TYR A 79 2.74 -30.39 0.60
C TYR A 79 3.83 -30.54 -0.47
N PRO A 80 3.54 -30.18 -1.73
CA PRO A 80 4.59 -30.06 -2.73
C PRO A 80 5.55 -28.94 -2.35
N VAL A 81 6.84 -29.13 -2.66
CA VAL A 81 7.88 -28.13 -2.41
C VAL A 81 8.30 -27.51 -3.74
N ILE A 82 8.31 -26.18 -3.79
CA ILE A 82 8.80 -25.40 -4.93
C ILE A 82 10.09 -24.70 -4.47
N ILE A 83 11.18 -24.93 -5.19
CA ILE A 83 12.46 -24.28 -4.92
C ILE A 83 12.64 -23.19 -5.98
N LEU A 84 12.65 -21.93 -5.54
CA LEU A 84 12.92 -20.78 -6.38
C LEU A 84 14.36 -20.30 -6.14
N LEU A 85 15.13 -20.21 -7.22
CA LEU A 85 16.47 -19.62 -7.20
C LEU A 85 16.37 -18.09 -7.32
N ASP A 86 17.38 -17.39 -6.80
CA ASP A 86 17.47 -15.92 -6.84
C ASP A 86 16.31 -15.16 -6.18
N GLY A 87 15.58 -15.78 -5.24
CA GLY A 87 14.48 -15.14 -4.52
C GLY A 87 14.86 -13.94 -3.63
N TYR A 88 16.16 -13.66 -3.46
CA TYR A 88 16.68 -12.51 -2.72
C TYR A 88 17.18 -11.39 -3.64
N THR A 89 17.12 -11.55 -4.96
CA THR A 89 17.46 -10.46 -5.88
C THR A 89 16.26 -9.55 -6.02
N HIS A 90 16.13 -8.55 -5.13
CA HIS A 90 15.56 -7.21 -5.31
C HIS A 90 15.28 -6.56 -3.96
#